data_AF-A0A175RL06-F1
#
_entry.id   AF-A0A175RL06-F1
#
_cell.length_a   1.000
_cell.length_b   1.000
_cell.length_c   1.000
_cell.angle_alpha   90.00
_cell.angle_beta   90.00
_cell.angle_gamma   90.00
#
_symmetry.space_group_name_H-M   'P 1'
#
loop_
_entity.id
_entity.type
_entity.pdbx_description
1 polymer ?
#
loop_
_entity_poly.entity_id
_entity_poly.type
_entity_poly.pdbx_seq_one_letter_code
_entity_poly.pdbx_strand_id
1 'polypeptide(L)'
;MTDSTDTSTPPWGDDFDAERAWTLVQNLRADKDKLQGEKDTLTTELATERQARGDAEKAAKDADPEGKLTAAEKRAADAERSLWTERALRKHSIAEELVEFLSGDTEEVILAKAEKLSRAGAAAAPAPAEEPTPSAEVPVRPAPDLTPGHGGEPTPEFSPATVAAALRARAGVR
;
A
#
# COMPACT_ATOMS: atom_id res chain seq x y z
N MET A 1 99.54 -37.07 -3.33
CA MET A 1 98.09 -37.15 -3.52
C MET A 1 97.44 -36.73 -2.22
N THR A 2 97.02 -35.47 -2.14
CA THR A 2 96.29 -34.92 -0.99
C THR A 2 94.96 -34.42 -1.53
N ASP A 3 93.94 -35.29 -1.46
CA ASP A 3 92.56 -34.91 -1.71
C ASP A 3 92.13 -33.92 -0.62
N SER A 4 91.72 -32.73 -1.05
CA SER A 4 91.12 -31.71 -0.19
C SER A 4 89.62 -31.99 -0.15
N THR A 5 89.13 -32.44 0.99
CA THR A 5 87.69 -32.56 1.28
C THR A 5 87.10 -31.16 1.45
N ASP A 6 86.54 -30.62 0.36
CA ASP A 6 85.67 -29.43 0.38
C ASP A 6 84.43 -29.73 1.25
N THR A 7 84.47 -29.26 2.49
CA THR A 7 83.30 -29.19 3.37
C THR A 7 82.54 -27.93 2.99
N SER A 8 81.72 -28.02 1.94
CA SER A 8 80.86 -26.94 1.48
C SER A 8 79.78 -26.67 2.53
N THR A 9 79.98 -25.67 3.38
CA THR A 9 78.93 -25.17 4.27
C THR A 9 77.79 -24.66 3.40
N PRO A 10 76.55 -25.10 3.64
CA PRO A 10 75.42 -24.66 2.84
C PRO A 10 75.26 -23.12 2.86
N PRO A 11 74.71 -22.51 1.79
CA PRO A 11 74.61 -21.05 1.67
C PRO A 11 73.70 -20.39 2.72
N TRP A 12 72.99 -21.19 3.52
CA TRP A 12 72.12 -20.76 4.62
C TRP A 12 72.79 -20.83 6.01
N GLY A 13 74.07 -21.23 6.10
CA GLY A 13 74.83 -21.31 7.35
C GLY A 13 74.38 -22.44 8.29
N ASP A 14 74.99 -22.51 9.47
CA ASP A 14 74.73 -23.53 10.49
C ASP A 14 73.44 -23.26 11.31
N ASP A 15 72.85 -22.07 11.19
CA ASP A 15 71.65 -21.65 11.94
C ASP A 15 70.34 -22.24 11.37
N PHE A 16 70.37 -22.84 10.19
CA PHE A 16 69.19 -23.45 9.57
C PHE A 16 68.90 -24.83 10.16
N ASP A 17 67.76 -24.92 10.84
CA ASP A 17 67.24 -26.17 11.38
C ASP A 17 66.10 -26.68 10.48
N ALA A 18 66.41 -27.75 9.73
CA ALA A 18 65.46 -28.36 8.79
C ALA A 18 64.22 -28.94 9.48
N GLU A 19 64.36 -29.46 10.71
CA GLU A 19 63.23 -30.02 11.46
C GLU A 19 62.28 -28.91 11.89
N ARG A 20 62.82 -27.81 12.43
CA ARG A 20 62.01 -26.63 12.79
C ARG A 20 61.32 -26.00 11.59
N ALA A 21 62.02 -25.89 10.46
CA ALA A 21 61.45 -25.39 9.21
C ALA A 21 60.31 -26.29 8.73
N TRP A 22 60.48 -27.61 8.81
CA TRP A 22 59.47 -28.57 8.42
C TRP A 22 58.22 -28.50 9.31
N THR A 23 58.38 -28.45 10.63
CA THR A 23 57.26 -28.26 11.56
C THR A 23 56.50 -26.96 11.27
N LEU A 24 57.22 -25.86 10.99
CA LEU A 24 56.59 -24.60 10.60
C LEU A 24 55.76 -24.74 9.32
N VAL A 25 56.30 -25.39 8.29
CA VAL A 25 55.58 -25.62 7.03
C VAL A 25 54.33 -26.47 7.24
N GLN A 26 54.40 -27.49 8.10
CA GLN A 26 53.23 -28.31 8.43
C GLN A 26 52.14 -27.49 9.12
N ASN A 27 52.52 -26.67 10.11
CA ASN A 27 51.57 -25.78 10.80
C ASN A 27 50.93 -24.79 9.83
N LEU A 28 51.73 -24.14 8.97
CA LEU A 28 51.21 -23.20 7.98
C LEU A 28 50.27 -23.85 6.96
N ARG A 29 50.50 -25.12 6.59
CA ARG A 29 49.58 -25.87 5.73
C ARG A 29 48.26 -26.14 6.45
N ALA A 30 48.31 -26.60 7.69
CA ALA A 30 47.12 -26.82 8.50
C ALA A 30 46.32 -25.53 8.70
N ASP A 31 46.99 -24.41 8.99
CA ASP A 31 46.36 -23.11 9.16
C ASP A 31 45.74 -22.61 7.85
N LYS A 32 46.44 -22.79 6.71
CA LYS A 32 45.89 -22.44 5.40
C LYS A 32 44.62 -23.23 5.09
N ASP A 33 44.64 -24.55 5.33
CA ASP A 33 43.49 -25.41 5.06
C ASP A 33 42.30 -25.04 5.96
N LYS A 34 42.57 -24.73 7.24
CA LYS A 34 41.57 -24.24 8.18
C LYS A 34 40.97 -22.90 7.74
N LEU A 35 41.80 -21.91 7.43
CA LEU A 35 41.35 -20.58 7.00
C LEU A 35 40.58 -20.63 5.68
N GLN A 36 40.98 -21.52 4.77
CA GLN A 36 40.25 -21.75 3.53
C GLN A 36 38.87 -22.34 3.81
N GLY A 37 38.77 -23.34 4.70
CA GLY A 37 37.48 -23.89 5.13
C GLY A 37 36.58 -22.84 5.78
N GLU A 38 37.11 -22.05 6.71
CA GLU A 38 36.36 -20.95 7.36
C GLU A 38 35.87 -19.91 6.35
N LYS A 39 36.72 -19.53 5.39
CA LYS A 39 36.34 -18.61 4.32
C LYS A 39 35.19 -19.16 3.46
N ASP A 40 35.25 -20.44 3.10
CA ASP A 40 34.23 -21.06 2.26
C ASP A 40 32.89 -21.18 3.01
N THR A 41 32.93 -21.50 4.30
CA THR A 41 31.77 -21.47 5.19
C THR A 41 31.17 -20.07 5.28
N LEU A 42 31.96 -19.05 5.62
CA LEU A 42 31.47 -17.66 5.75
C LEU A 42 30.93 -17.11 4.43
N THR A 43 31.54 -17.48 3.31
CA THR A 43 31.06 -17.07 1.98
C THR A 43 29.68 -17.69 1.69
N THR A 44 29.49 -18.95 2.07
CA THR A 44 28.21 -19.65 1.92
C THR A 44 27.14 -19.03 2.82
N GLU A 45 27.44 -18.84 4.11
CA GLU A 45 26.51 -18.22 5.06
C GLU A 45 26.08 -16.82 4.63
N LEU A 46 27.03 -16.01 4.16
CA LEU A 46 26.75 -14.65 3.68
C LEU A 46 25.88 -14.66 2.41
N ALA A 47 26.07 -15.64 1.51
CA ALA A 47 25.20 -15.80 0.35
C ALA A 47 23.77 -16.19 0.77
N THR A 48 23.63 -17.13 1.71
CA THR A 48 22.33 -17.56 2.25
C THR A 48 21.61 -16.42 2.97
N GLU A 49 22.30 -15.68 3.82
CA GLU A 49 21.73 -14.52 4.55
C GLU A 49 21.27 -13.42 3.59
N ARG A 50 22.07 -13.12 2.55
CA ARG A 50 21.68 -12.15 1.52
C ARG A 50 20.44 -12.58 0.76
N GLN A 51 20.34 -13.87 0.41
CA GLN A 51 19.16 -14.40 -0.25
C GLN A 51 17.94 -14.32 0.68
N ALA A 52 18.07 -14.75 1.93
CA ALA A 52 16.98 -14.69 2.92
C ALA A 52 16.47 -13.27 3.14
N ARG A 53 17.38 -12.27 3.22
CA ARG A 53 16.99 -10.86 3.30
C ARG A 53 16.27 -10.37 2.05
N GLY A 54 16.75 -10.75 0.86
CA GLY A 54 16.11 -10.39 -0.39
C GLY A 54 14.70 -10.96 -0.52
N ASP A 55 14.50 -12.21 -0.08
CA ASP A 55 13.20 -12.86 -0.08
C ASP A 55 12.26 -12.25 0.97
N ALA A 56 12.77 -11.95 2.17
CA ALA A 56 12.01 -11.25 3.22
C ALA A 56 11.58 -9.84 2.77
N GLU A 57 12.44 -9.09 2.08
CA GLU A 57 12.12 -7.76 1.56
C GLU A 57 11.01 -7.81 0.51
N LYS A 58 11.06 -8.79 -0.40
CA LYS A 58 9.99 -9.01 -1.38
C LYS A 58 8.67 -9.36 -0.70
N ALA A 59 8.71 -10.31 0.23
CA ALA A 59 7.52 -10.69 1.00
C ALA A 59 6.93 -9.50 1.78
N ALA A 60 7.76 -8.62 2.32
CA ALA A 60 7.30 -7.40 3.01
C ALA A 60 6.66 -6.38 2.04
N LYS A 61 7.22 -6.22 0.84
CA LYS A 61 6.65 -5.36 -0.21
C LYS A 61 5.30 -5.90 -0.72
N ASP A 62 5.19 -7.21 -0.89
CA ASP A 62 3.97 -7.86 -1.37
C ASP A 62 2.86 -7.90 -0.30
N ALA A 63 3.20 -7.70 0.98
CA ALA A 63 2.26 -7.82 2.09
C ALA A 63 1.18 -6.71 2.15
N ASP A 64 1.22 -5.71 1.26
CA ASP A 64 0.30 -4.56 1.16
C ASP A 64 -0.24 -4.08 2.54
N PRO A 65 0.64 -3.60 3.43
CA PRO A 65 0.23 -3.17 4.77
C PRO A 65 -0.72 -1.97 4.69
N GLU A 66 -0.54 -1.08 3.72
CA GLU A 66 -1.40 0.10 3.52
C GLU A 66 -2.81 -0.31 3.09
N GLY A 67 -2.96 -1.26 2.15
CA GLY A 67 -4.25 -1.81 1.77
C GLY A 67 -4.97 -2.51 2.93
N LYS A 68 -4.22 -3.20 3.80
CA LYS A 68 -4.79 -3.82 5.01
C LYS A 68 -5.26 -2.81 6.04
N LEU A 69 -4.49 -1.75 6.27
CA LEU A 69 -4.85 -0.66 7.19
C LEU A 69 -6.09 0.09 6.70
N THR A 70 -6.09 0.52 5.43
CA THR A 70 -7.24 1.21 4.83
C THR A 70 -8.51 0.35 4.85
N ALA A 71 -8.40 -0.95 4.60
CA ALA A 71 -9.52 -1.88 4.71
C ALA A 71 -10.01 -2.05 6.16
N ALA A 72 -9.11 -2.05 7.14
CA ALA A 72 -9.46 -2.12 8.56
C ALA A 72 -10.14 -0.83 9.03
N GLU A 73 -9.61 0.33 8.66
CA GLU A 73 -10.19 1.65 8.95
C GLU A 73 -11.58 1.78 8.35
N LYS A 74 -11.77 1.37 7.10
CA LYS A 74 -13.09 1.36 6.46
C LYS A 74 -14.09 0.49 7.22
N ARG A 75 -13.69 -0.73 7.62
CA ARG A 75 -14.55 -1.61 8.42
C ARG A 75 -14.90 -1.00 9.79
N ALA A 76 -13.96 -0.30 10.42
CA ALA A 76 -14.22 0.38 11.68
C ALA A 76 -15.23 1.53 11.49
N ALA A 77 -15.04 2.37 10.48
CA ALA A 77 -15.97 3.44 10.14
C ALA A 77 -17.38 2.93 9.79
N ASP A 78 -17.48 1.83 9.03
CA ASP A 78 -18.76 1.20 8.69
C ASP A 78 -19.47 0.63 9.94
N ALA A 79 -18.71 0.05 10.88
CA ALA A 79 -19.25 -0.45 12.15
C ALA A 79 -19.72 0.68 13.07
N GLU A 80 -18.95 1.77 13.17
CA GLU A 80 -19.34 2.97 13.94
C GLU A 80 -20.62 3.59 13.37
N ARG A 81 -20.71 3.74 12.04
CA ARG A 81 -21.91 4.24 11.38
C ARG A 81 -23.12 3.35 11.66
N SER A 82 -22.96 2.03 11.60
CA SER A 82 -24.03 1.07 11.92
C SER A 82 -24.53 1.24 13.36
N LEU A 83 -23.62 1.41 14.33
CA LEU A 83 -23.97 1.67 15.72
C LEU A 83 -24.72 3.00 15.90
N TRP A 84 -24.33 4.05 15.18
CA TRP A 84 -25.02 5.33 15.22
C TRP A 84 -26.43 5.24 14.61
N THR A 85 -26.60 4.51 13.51
CA THR A 85 -27.91 4.24 12.91
C THR A 85 -28.80 3.46 13.87
N GLU A 86 -28.30 2.41 14.52
CA GLU A 86 -29.08 1.67 15.53
C GLU A 86 -29.48 2.54 16.73
N ARG A 87 -28.61 3.45 17.17
CA ARG A 87 -28.94 4.42 18.23
C ARG A 87 -30.02 5.40 17.78
N ALA A 88 -29.96 5.85 16.53
CA ALA A 88 -30.97 6.72 15.93
C ALA A 88 -32.33 6.03 15.85
N LEU A 89 -32.39 4.78 15.38
CA LEU A 89 -33.63 3.99 15.30
C LEU A 89 -34.27 3.74 16.67
N ARG A 90 -33.44 3.54 17.71
CA ARG A 90 -33.94 3.40 19.09
C ARG A 90 -34.49 4.70 19.67
N LYS A 91 -33.94 5.85 19.29
CA LYS A 91 -34.35 7.17 19.79
C LYS A 91 -35.54 7.74 19.02
N HIS A 92 -35.57 7.52 17.72
CA HIS A 92 -36.57 8.04 16.80
C HIS A 92 -37.18 6.83 16.07
N SER A 93 -38.44 6.51 16.38
CA SER A 93 -39.16 5.40 15.74
C SER A 93 -39.38 5.69 14.25
N ILE A 94 -38.38 5.38 13.43
CA ILE A 94 -38.35 5.60 11.99
C ILE A 94 -38.80 4.32 11.29
N ALA A 95 -39.61 4.46 10.23
CA ALA A 95 -40.00 3.33 9.39
C ALA A 95 -38.78 2.68 8.74
N GLU A 96 -38.77 1.36 8.61
CA GLU A 96 -37.64 0.58 8.09
C GLU A 96 -37.22 1.01 6.67
N GLU A 97 -38.21 1.40 5.85
CA GLU A 97 -38.00 1.95 4.50
C GLU A 97 -37.24 3.28 4.49
N LEU A 98 -37.27 4.04 5.59
CA LEU A 98 -36.61 5.35 5.68
C LEU A 98 -35.18 5.27 6.24
N VAL A 99 -34.74 4.08 6.68
CA VAL A 99 -33.41 3.87 7.27
C VAL A 99 -32.31 4.07 6.23
N GLU A 100 -32.57 3.78 4.96
CA GLU A 100 -31.62 4.00 3.86
C GLU A 100 -31.23 5.49 3.69
N PHE A 101 -32.07 6.43 4.15
CA PHE A 101 -31.79 7.86 4.08
C PHE A 101 -30.94 8.38 5.26
N LEU A 102 -30.67 7.54 6.27
CA LEU A 102 -29.79 7.85 7.40
C LEU A 102 -28.32 7.78 6.98
N SER A 103 -27.89 8.80 6.26
CA SER A 103 -26.52 9.01 5.80
C SER A 103 -25.76 10.00 6.67
N GLY A 104 -24.48 9.75 6.95
CA GLY A 104 -23.62 10.69 7.66
C GLY A 104 -22.34 10.04 8.16
N ASP A 105 -21.33 10.88 8.41
CA ASP A 105 -20.01 10.45 8.88
C ASP A 105 -19.82 10.68 10.39
N THR A 106 -20.85 11.18 11.06
CA THR A 106 -20.84 11.51 12.49
C THR A 106 -22.17 11.16 13.13
N GLU A 107 -22.15 10.85 14.43
CA GLU A 107 -23.33 10.49 15.21
C GLU A 107 -24.38 11.63 15.20
N GLU A 108 -23.93 12.87 15.33
CA GLU A 108 -24.80 14.04 15.40
C GLU A 108 -25.59 14.25 14.10
N VAL A 109 -24.95 14.04 12.95
CA VAL A 109 -25.62 14.18 11.64
C VAL A 109 -26.66 13.10 11.44
N ILE A 110 -26.35 11.86 11.84
CA ILE A 110 -27.29 10.73 11.73
C ILE A 110 -28.49 10.94 12.64
N LEU A 111 -28.27 11.38 13.88
CA LEU A 111 -29.36 11.69 14.83
C LEU A 111 -30.23 12.86 14.35
N ALA A 112 -29.63 13.94 13.85
CA ALA A 112 -30.39 15.09 13.35
C ALA A 112 -31.23 14.73 12.11
N LYS A 113 -30.71 13.87 11.22
CA LYS A 113 -31.50 13.35 10.08
C LYS A 113 -32.60 12.40 10.53
N ALA A 114 -32.31 11.55 11.51
CA ALA A 114 -33.29 10.66 12.12
C ALA A 114 -34.48 11.42 12.71
N GLU A 115 -34.23 12.49 13.45
CA GLU A 115 -35.28 13.35 13.99
C GLU A 115 -36.13 14.01 12.89
N LYS A 116 -35.49 14.47 11.81
CA LYS A 116 -36.20 15.05 10.65
C LYS A 116 -37.08 14.01 9.95
N LEU A 117 -36.55 12.81 9.73
CA LEU A 117 -37.28 11.72 9.08
C LEU A 117 -38.44 11.22 9.96
N SER A 118 -38.25 11.10 11.27
CA SER A 118 -39.34 10.70 12.17
C SER A 118 -40.47 11.72 12.18
N ARG A 119 -40.16 13.02 12.12
CA ARG A 119 -41.18 14.08 12.02
C ARG A 119 -41.91 14.05 10.68
N ALA A 120 -41.20 13.85 9.57
CA ALA A 120 -41.80 13.75 8.25
C ALA A 120 -42.70 12.50 8.11
N GLY A 121 -42.25 11.35 8.61
CA GLY A 121 -43.05 10.12 8.65
C GLY A 121 -44.27 10.23 9.58
N ALA A 122 -44.14 10.91 10.72
CA ALA A 122 -45.27 11.20 11.60
C ALA A 122 -46.28 12.18 10.98
N ALA A 123 -45.82 13.15 10.19
CA ALA A 123 -46.70 14.05 9.44
C ALA A 123 -47.41 13.36 8.25
N ALA A 124 -46.88 12.21 7.79
CA ALA A 124 -47.50 11.34 6.79
C ALA A 124 -48.41 10.26 7.41
N ALA A 125 -48.54 10.19 8.74
CA ALA A 125 -49.54 9.35 9.38
C ALA A 125 -50.93 9.85 8.97
N PRO A 126 -51.81 8.99 8.42
CA PRO A 126 -53.06 9.44 7.83
C PRO A 126 -53.97 10.00 8.95
N ALA A 127 -54.23 11.31 8.90
CA ALA A 127 -55.45 11.85 9.47
C ALA A 127 -56.64 11.08 8.84
N PRO A 128 -57.70 10.76 9.61
CA PRO A 128 -58.85 10.02 9.07
C PRO A 128 -59.39 10.75 7.84
N ALA A 129 -59.47 9.99 6.75
CA ALA A 129 -59.85 10.47 5.43
C ALA A 129 -61.24 11.12 5.46
N GLU A 130 -61.28 12.45 5.39
CA GLU A 130 -62.39 13.15 4.78
C GLU A 130 -62.19 13.08 3.25
N GLU A 131 -63.23 12.65 2.56
CA GLU A 131 -63.26 12.41 1.11
C GLU A 131 -62.87 13.69 0.32
N PRO A 132 -61.94 13.60 -0.65
CA PRO A 132 -61.65 14.75 -1.49
C PRO A 132 -62.67 14.86 -2.64
N THR A 133 -63.38 15.98 -2.66
CA THR A 133 -64.11 16.47 -3.84
C THR A 133 -63.14 16.84 -4.96
N PRO A 134 -63.52 16.70 -6.25
CA PRO A 134 -62.56 16.74 -7.34
C PRO A 134 -62.27 18.17 -7.83
N SER A 135 -61.11 18.28 -8.47
CA SER A 135 -60.73 19.35 -9.42
C SER A 135 -60.08 20.59 -8.82
N ALA A 136 -58.80 20.44 -8.43
CA ALA A 136 -57.84 21.54 -8.46
C ALA A 136 -56.91 21.34 -9.67
N GLU A 137 -56.94 22.34 -10.54
CA GLU A 137 -56.21 22.49 -11.79
C GLU A 137 -54.69 22.38 -11.54
N VAL A 138 -54.04 21.40 -12.15
CA VAL A 138 -52.59 21.20 -12.02
C VAL A 138 -51.89 22.31 -12.78
N PRO A 139 -50.98 23.10 -12.15
CA PRO A 139 -50.21 24.09 -12.88
C PRO A 139 -49.31 23.38 -13.89
N VAL A 140 -49.48 23.76 -15.15
CA VAL A 140 -48.70 23.30 -16.31
C VAL A 140 -47.20 23.49 -16.01
N ARG A 141 -46.39 22.51 -16.42
CA ARG A 141 -44.93 22.52 -16.30
C ARG A 141 -44.33 23.86 -16.76
N PRO A 142 -43.33 24.41 -16.06
CA PRO A 142 -42.60 25.57 -16.57
C PRO A 142 -41.96 25.22 -17.92
N ALA A 143 -42.19 26.06 -18.92
CA ALA A 143 -41.58 25.91 -20.24
C ALA A 143 -40.05 26.08 -20.11
N PRO A 144 -39.24 25.20 -20.72
CA PRO A 144 -37.80 25.38 -20.72
C PRO A 144 -37.43 26.55 -21.64
N ASP A 145 -36.92 27.63 -21.06
CA ASP A 145 -36.39 28.80 -21.78
C ASP A 145 -34.94 28.53 -22.23
N LEU A 146 -34.76 27.50 -23.04
CA LEU A 146 -33.47 27.18 -23.66
C LEU A 146 -33.39 27.88 -25.01
N THR A 147 -32.64 28.98 -25.08
CA THR A 147 -32.25 29.58 -26.36
C THR A 147 -31.41 28.59 -27.16
N PRO A 148 -31.75 28.29 -28.43
CA PRO A 148 -30.92 27.46 -29.30
C PRO A 148 -29.50 28.03 -29.40
N GLY A 149 -28.51 27.32 -28.88
CA GLY A 149 -27.09 27.72 -28.95
C GLY A 149 -26.29 27.69 -27.63
N HIS A 150 -26.91 27.43 -26.47
CA HIS A 150 -26.19 27.28 -25.19
C HIS A 150 -25.81 25.82 -24.87
N GLY A 151 -25.29 25.11 -25.88
CA GLY A 151 -24.83 23.73 -25.76
C GLY A 151 -23.31 23.64 -25.69
N GLY A 152 -22.72 24.04 -24.56
CA GLY A 152 -21.29 23.83 -24.27
C GLY A 152 -20.32 24.61 -25.16
N GLU A 153 -19.18 25.00 -24.62
CA GLU A 153 -18.08 25.49 -25.46
C GLU A 153 -17.74 24.45 -26.55
N PRO A 154 -17.41 24.88 -27.78
CA PRO A 154 -16.98 23.93 -28.81
C PRO A 154 -15.77 23.17 -28.26
N THR A 155 -15.93 21.85 -28.10
CA THR A 155 -14.82 20.96 -27.81
C THR A 155 -13.72 21.27 -28.82
N PRO A 156 -12.50 21.64 -28.39
CA PRO A 156 -11.44 21.97 -29.32
C PRO A 156 -11.23 20.77 -30.24
N GLU A 157 -11.22 21.01 -31.55
CA GLU A 157 -11.01 19.96 -32.54
C GLU A 157 -9.72 19.19 -32.19
N PHE A 158 -9.85 17.87 -32.08
CA PHE A 158 -8.73 17.01 -31.76
C PHE A 158 -7.68 17.11 -32.87
N SER A 159 -6.56 17.76 -32.58
CA SER A 159 -5.41 17.83 -33.49
C SER A 159 -4.27 16.95 -32.98
N PRO A 160 -3.90 15.89 -33.72
CA PRO A 160 -2.81 15.00 -33.30
C PRO A 160 -1.45 15.71 -33.24
N ALA A 161 -1.27 16.80 -33.99
CA ALA A 161 -0.04 17.59 -33.96
C ALA A 161 0.17 18.30 -32.61
N THR A 162 -0.89 18.82 -31.99
CA THR A 162 -0.82 19.49 -30.68
C THR A 162 -0.51 18.51 -29.56
N VAL A 163 -1.08 17.29 -29.63
CA VAL A 163 -0.80 16.21 -28.67
C VAL A 163 0.66 15.76 -28.76
N ALA A 164 1.19 15.61 -29.98
CA ALA A 164 2.59 15.25 -30.20
C ALA A 164 3.57 16.34 -29.72
N ALA A 165 3.23 17.62 -29.90
CA ALA A 165 4.01 18.74 -29.41
C ALA A 165 4.04 18.78 -27.87
N ALA A 166 2.89 18.56 -27.20
CA ALA A 166 2.80 18.51 -25.75
C ALA A 166 3.62 17.36 -25.14
N LEU A 167 3.62 16.19 -25.77
CA LEU A 167 4.45 15.06 -25.35
C LEU A 167 5.94 15.33 -25.49
N ARG A 168 6.37 16.00 -26.57
CA ARG A 168 7.78 16.40 -26.74
C ARG A 168 8.21 17.45 -25.73
N ALA A 169 7.37 18.45 -25.45
CA ALA A 169 7.66 19.46 -24.43
C ALA A 169 7.81 18.83 -23.03
N ARG A 170 7.00 17.81 -22.72
CA ARG A 170 7.04 17.09 -21.44
C ARG A 170 8.21 16.10 -21.33
N ALA A 171 8.71 15.59 -22.45
CA ALA A 171 9.88 14.71 -22.52
C ALA A 171 11.22 15.46 -22.60
N GLY A 172 11.18 16.79 -22.77
CA GLY A 172 12.35 17.65 -22.98
C GLY A 172 12.84 18.41 -21.74
N VAL A 173 12.39 18.08 -20.53
CA VAL A 173 13.01 18.58 -19.29
C VAL A 173 14.07 17.60 -18.85
N ARG A 174 15.29 17.82 -19.35
CA ARG A 174 16.55 17.39 -18.74
C ARG A 174 17.53 18.54 -18.80
#